data_AF-A0A1V5QAZ4-F1
#
_entry.id   AF-A0A1V5QAZ4-F1
#
_cell.length_a   1.000
_cell.length_b   1.000
_cell.length_c   1.000
_cell.angle_alpha   90.00
_cell.angle_beta   90.00
_cell.angle_gamma   90.00
#
_symmetry.space_group_name_H-M   'P 1'
#
loop_
_entity.id
_entity.type
_entity.pdbx_description
1 polymer ?
#
loop_
_entity_poly.entity_id
_entity_poly.type
_entity_poly.pdbx_seq_one_letter_code
_entity_poly.pdbx_strand_id
1 'polypeptide(L)'
;MQVGRELRDRIGATLYLVGSAADRAVCGEIARGIGQGVVNLCGGTSLVELGSLLQEMNLAITVDSGPMHMATAVGVPVLAVFGATDPGRTGPFGGSHRVLTAEGLDCRPCFANACRRSDLACLDRVSAEAVVETAMEMLGEGFRFQVSGVRKE
;
A
#
# COMPACT_ATOMS: atom_id res chain seq x y z
N MET A 1 6.27 -0.70 -9.75
CA MET A 1 7.18 0.41 -10.15
C MET A 1 6.42 1.57 -10.78
N GLN A 2 5.55 1.34 -11.77
CA GLN A 2 4.78 2.38 -12.46
C GLN A 2 4.02 3.30 -11.49
N VAL A 3 3.25 2.73 -10.56
CA VAL A 3 2.53 3.50 -9.52
C VAL A 3 3.45 4.48 -8.78
N GLY A 4 4.63 4.04 -8.36
CA GLY A 4 5.58 4.91 -7.66
C GLY A 4 6.13 6.03 -8.53
N ARG A 5 6.42 5.78 -9.80
CA ARG A 5 6.86 6.83 -10.73
C ARG A 5 5.76 7.87 -10.93
N GLU A 6 4.54 7.43 -11.22
CA GLU A 6 3.39 8.31 -11.45
C GLU A 6 3.09 9.20 -10.24
N LEU A 7 3.08 8.64 -9.03
CA LEU A 7 2.85 9.43 -7.80
C LEU A 7 3.99 10.43 -7.56
N ARG A 8 5.24 10.04 -7.78
CA ARG A 8 6.36 10.97 -7.70
C ARG A 8 6.24 12.09 -8.73
N ASP A 9 5.95 11.75 -9.99
CA ASP A 9 5.99 12.70 -11.09
C ASP A 9 4.80 13.67 -11.06
N ARG A 10 3.62 13.21 -10.59
CA ARG A 10 2.40 14.04 -10.51
C ARG A 10 2.33 14.94 -9.29
N ILE A 11 2.82 14.48 -8.14
CA ILE A 11 2.64 15.20 -6.86
C ILE A 11 3.91 15.34 -6.03
N GLY A 12 5.07 14.94 -6.55
CA GLY A 12 6.33 15.01 -5.82
C GLY A 12 6.37 14.07 -4.60
N ALA A 13 5.62 12.97 -4.62
CA ALA A 13 5.53 12.05 -3.49
C ALA A 13 6.90 11.50 -3.10
N THR A 14 7.19 11.50 -1.79
CA THR A 14 8.28 10.69 -1.22
C THR A 14 7.73 9.33 -0.82
N LEU A 15 8.31 8.27 -1.36
CA LEU A 15 7.82 6.91 -1.22
C LEU A 15 8.69 6.13 -0.24
N TYR A 16 8.07 5.49 0.74
CA TYR A 16 8.76 4.58 1.66
C TYR A 16 8.35 3.15 1.36
N LEU A 17 9.33 2.30 1.03
CA LEU A 17 9.10 0.87 0.85
C LEU A 17 9.40 0.14 2.15
N VAL A 18 8.41 -0.60 2.64
CA VAL A 18 8.49 -1.42 3.84
C VAL A 18 8.17 -2.86 3.49
N GLY A 19 8.67 -3.79 4.31
CA GLY A 19 8.53 -5.22 4.09
C GLY A 19 9.42 -5.99 5.05
N SER A 20 9.28 -7.31 5.04
CA SER A 20 10.13 -8.20 5.82
C SER A 20 11.52 -8.35 5.18
N ALA A 21 12.43 -9.06 5.85
CA ALA A 21 13.72 -9.40 5.24
C ALA A 21 13.59 -10.24 3.94
N ALA A 22 12.50 -11.01 3.79
CA ALA A 22 12.23 -11.78 2.58
C ALA A 22 11.89 -10.90 1.37
N ASP A 23 11.40 -9.67 1.61
CA ASP A 23 10.96 -8.75 0.57
C ASP A 23 12.11 -7.86 0.04
N ARG A 24 13.33 -7.98 0.58
CA ARG A 24 14.46 -7.09 0.24
C ARG A 24 14.77 -7.07 -1.25
N ALA A 25 14.74 -8.23 -1.90
CA ALA A 25 15.03 -8.34 -3.33
C ALA A 25 13.98 -7.58 -4.16
N VAL A 26 12.70 -7.85 -3.92
CA VAL A 26 11.60 -7.20 -4.66
C VAL A 26 11.50 -5.70 -4.36
N CYS A 27 11.67 -5.28 -3.10
CA CYS A 27 11.71 -3.85 -2.76
C CYS A 27 12.92 -3.14 -3.38
N GLY A 28 14.07 -3.81 -3.46
CA GLY A 28 15.26 -3.27 -4.14
C GLY A 28 15.05 -3.08 -5.64
N GLU A 29 14.38 -4.01 -6.30
CA GLU A 29 13.94 -3.86 -7.69
C GLU A 29 12.97 -2.70 -7.86
N ILE A 30 11.94 -2.62 -7.01
CA ILE A 30 10.94 -1.55 -7.06
C ILE A 30 11.61 -0.19 -6.87
N ALA A 31 12.51 -0.05 -5.90
CA ALA A 31 13.23 1.18 -5.63
C ALA A 31 14.05 1.63 -6.86
N ARG A 32 14.82 0.72 -7.46
CA ARG A 32 15.59 1.01 -8.69
C ARG A 32 14.69 1.43 -9.85
N GLY A 33 13.55 0.76 -10.03
CA GLY A 33 12.62 1.06 -11.11
C GLY A 33 11.79 2.33 -10.91
N ILE A 34 11.72 2.84 -9.68
CA ILE A 34 11.19 4.17 -9.39
C ILE A 34 12.29 5.21 -9.63
N GLY A 35 13.46 5.07 -9.01
CA GLY A 35 14.58 6.02 -9.11
C GLY A 35 14.64 6.96 -7.91
N GLN A 36 14.78 8.27 -8.13
CA GLN A 36 14.78 9.26 -7.04
C GLN A 36 13.40 9.35 -6.37
N GLY A 37 13.37 9.85 -5.12
CA GLY A 37 12.14 10.04 -4.35
C GLY A 37 11.62 8.78 -3.64
N VAL A 38 12.41 7.71 -3.56
CA VAL A 38 12.08 6.48 -2.83
C VAL A 38 13.12 6.17 -1.76
N VAL A 39 12.65 5.78 -0.58
CA VAL A 39 13.45 5.31 0.54
C VAL A 39 13.09 3.84 0.78
N ASN A 40 14.06 2.95 0.62
CA ASN A 40 13.84 1.52 0.85
C ASN A 40 14.24 1.14 2.28
N LEU A 41 13.23 0.90 3.13
CA LEU A 41 13.38 0.47 4.51
C LEU A 41 13.06 -1.02 4.71
N CYS A 42 12.94 -1.78 3.62
CA CYS A 42 12.56 -3.18 3.65
C CYS A 42 13.52 -4.04 4.50
N GLY A 43 12.97 -4.80 5.44
CA GLY A 43 13.70 -5.58 6.44
C GLY A 43 14.50 -4.74 7.45
N GLY A 44 14.37 -3.42 7.43
CA GLY A 44 15.12 -2.48 8.27
C GLY A 44 14.30 -1.85 9.39
N THR A 45 13.05 -2.26 9.58
CA THR A 45 12.16 -1.73 10.62
C THR A 45 11.68 -2.85 11.56
N SER A 46 11.65 -2.54 12.85
CA SER A 46 10.85 -3.26 13.83
C SER A 46 9.36 -2.91 13.68
N LEU A 47 8.48 -3.66 14.35
CA LEU A 47 7.04 -3.36 14.35
C LEU A 47 6.73 -1.98 14.95
N VAL A 48 7.48 -1.55 15.96
CA VAL A 48 7.31 -0.23 16.58
C VAL A 48 7.72 0.86 15.61
N GLU A 49 8.89 0.74 14.98
CA GLU A 49 9.37 1.71 13.97
C GLU A 49 8.45 1.77 12.75
N LEU A 50 7.91 0.63 12.31
CA LEU A 50 6.92 0.59 11.24
C LEU A 50 5.64 1.36 11.64
N GLY A 51 5.14 1.17 12.85
CA GLY A 51 3.99 1.92 13.36
C GLY A 51 4.23 3.42 13.37
N SER A 52 5.39 3.87 13.89
CA SER A 52 5.78 5.28 13.91
C SER A 52 5.95 5.86 12.50
N LEU A 53 6.56 5.12 11.57
CA LEU A 53 6.68 5.55 10.19
C LEU A 53 5.28 5.72 9.56
N LEU A 54 4.41 4.73 9.74
CA LEU A 54 3.06 4.76 9.18
C LEU A 54 2.29 6.00 9.64
N GLN A 55 2.36 6.36 10.93
CA GLN A 55 1.66 7.54 11.47
C GLN A 55 1.97 8.87 10.75
N GLU A 56 3.14 8.98 10.13
CA GLU A 56 3.56 10.16 9.38
C GLU A 56 3.15 10.12 7.90
N MET A 57 2.58 9.01 7.42
CA MET A 57 2.23 8.83 6.01
C MET A 57 0.84 9.41 5.68
N ASN A 58 0.73 10.01 4.50
CA ASN A 58 -0.56 10.51 4.01
C ASN A 58 -1.48 9.41 3.45
N LEU A 59 -0.88 8.30 2.98
CA LEU A 59 -1.56 7.15 2.40
C LEU A 59 -0.64 5.93 2.46
N ALA A 60 -1.19 4.76 2.81
CA ALA A 60 -0.53 3.47 2.66
C ALA A 60 -1.13 2.69 1.48
N ILE A 61 -0.30 2.35 0.48
CA ILE A 61 -0.68 1.46 -0.62
C ILE A 61 -0.09 0.08 -0.35
N THR A 62 -0.93 -0.94 -0.29
CA THR A 62 -0.54 -2.26 0.25
C THR A 62 -1.25 -3.41 -0.45
N VAL A 63 -0.68 -4.61 -0.32
CA VAL A 63 -1.39 -5.89 -0.52
C VAL A 63 -2.00 -6.37 0.80
N ASP A 64 -2.79 -7.44 0.75
CA ASP A 64 -3.29 -8.14 1.95
C ASP A 64 -2.12 -8.74 2.77
N SER A 65 -1.65 -7.98 3.77
CA SER A 65 -0.50 -8.32 4.62
C SER A 65 -0.53 -7.55 5.95
N GLY A 66 0.30 -7.94 6.92
CA GLY A 66 0.37 -7.29 8.23
C GLY A 66 0.46 -5.75 8.21
N PRO A 67 1.32 -5.13 7.37
CA PRO A 67 1.41 -3.67 7.25
C PRO A 67 0.09 -2.97 6.91
N MET A 68 -0.81 -3.60 6.15
CA MET A 68 -2.14 -3.08 5.85
C MET A 68 -2.95 -2.84 7.13
N HIS A 69 -2.99 -3.85 8.00
CA HIS A 69 -3.73 -3.76 9.27
C HIS A 69 -3.08 -2.77 10.24
N MET A 70 -1.74 -2.73 10.26
CA MET A 70 -1.02 -1.75 11.07
C MET A 70 -1.34 -0.32 10.63
N ALA A 71 -1.35 -0.05 9.32
CA ALA A 71 -1.70 1.27 8.78
C ALA A 71 -3.11 1.70 9.20
N THR A 72 -4.10 0.81 9.08
CA THR A 72 -5.45 1.10 9.58
C THR A 72 -5.49 1.36 11.08
N ALA A 73 -4.74 0.57 11.87
CA ALA A 73 -4.74 0.67 13.33
C ALA A 73 -4.15 1.99 13.83
N VAL A 74 -3.18 2.55 13.11
CA VAL A 74 -2.58 3.86 13.44
C VAL A 74 -3.30 5.05 12.78
N GLY A 75 -4.41 4.82 12.06
CA GLY A 75 -5.27 5.86 11.50
C GLY A 75 -4.85 6.40 10.14
N VAL A 76 -3.95 5.71 9.44
CA VAL A 76 -3.47 6.10 8.10
C VAL A 76 -4.48 5.65 7.05
N PRO A 77 -4.84 6.48 6.06
CA PRO A 77 -5.67 6.04 4.94
C PRO A 77 -5.03 4.85 4.20
N VAL A 78 -5.82 3.83 3.87
CA VAL A 78 -5.30 2.61 3.22
C VAL A 78 -5.93 2.37 1.85
N LEU A 79 -5.08 2.25 0.82
CA LEU A 79 -5.44 1.70 -0.47
C LEU A 79 -4.91 0.27 -0.58
N ALA A 80 -5.79 -0.73 -0.47
CA ALA A 80 -5.40 -2.13 -0.51
C ALA A 80 -5.70 -2.78 -1.87
N VAL A 81 -4.71 -3.47 -2.44
CA VAL A 81 -4.84 -4.27 -3.66
C VAL A 81 -4.96 -5.75 -3.28
N PHE A 82 -6.10 -6.35 -3.63
CA PHE A 82 -6.43 -7.72 -3.28
C PHE A 82 -6.39 -8.65 -4.49
N GLY A 83 -5.85 -9.86 -4.26
CA GLY A 83 -5.76 -10.92 -5.26
C GLY A 83 -6.55 -12.17 -4.84
N ALA A 84 -5.84 -13.16 -4.31
CA ALA A 84 -6.38 -14.48 -3.97
C ALA A 84 -7.38 -14.50 -2.79
N THR A 85 -7.25 -13.53 -1.87
CA THR A 85 -8.01 -13.45 -0.64
C THR A 85 -9.29 -12.62 -0.79
N ASP A 86 -10.17 -12.75 0.20
CA ASP A 86 -11.45 -12.04 0.27
C ASP A 86 -11.33 -10.79 1.17
N PRO A 87 -11.48 -9.57 0.61
CA PRO A 87 -11.51 -8.34 1.39
C PRO A 87 -12.58 -8.33 2.48
N GLY A 88 -13.69 -9.05 2.29
CA GLY A 88 -14.73 -9.16 3.33
C GLY A 88 -14.27 -9.93 4.57
N ARG A 89 -13.17 -10.69 4.47
CA ARG A 89 -12.63 -11.51 5.57
C ARG A 89 -11.33 -10.97 6.15
N THR A 90 -10.43 -10.50 5.30
CA THR A 90 -9.07 -10.05 5.69
C THR A 90 -8.81 -8.60 5.32
N GLY A 91 -9.83 -7.85 4.87
CA GLY A 91 -9.70 -6.46 4.50
C GLY A 91 -9.28 -5.53 5.64
N PRO A 92 -8.88 -4.29 5.29
CA PRO A 92 -8.74 -3.21 6.26
C PRO A 92 -10.05 -3.03 7.04
N PHE A 93 -9.95 -2.82 8.36
CA PHE A 93 -11.11 -2.63 9.23
C PHE A 93 -11.06 -1.24 9.89
N GLY A 94 -12.16 -0.50 9.77
CA GLY A 94 -12.25 0.88 10.25
C GLY A 94 -11.41 1.86 9.42
N GLY A 95 -11.34 3.12 9.90
CA GLY A 95 -10.58 4.19 9.24
C GLY A 95 -11.07 4.53 7.82
N SER A 96 -10.29 5.37 7.12
CA SER A 96 -10.49 5.63 5.69
C SER A 96 -9.73 4.59 4.88
N HIS A 97 -10.43 3.80 4.07
CA HIS A 97 -9.79 2.82 3.20
C HIS A 97 -10.56 2.59 1.90
N ARG A 98 -9.83 2.15 0.87
CA ARG A 98 -10.39 1.64 -0.39
C ARG A 98 -9.72 0.33 -0.75
N VAL A 99 -10.49 -0.56 -1.38
CA VAL A 99 -10.00 -1.86 -1.84
C VAL A 99 -10.15 -1.94 -3.35
N LEU A 100 -9.06 -2.27 -4.03
CA LEU A 100 -9.04 -2.60 -5.45
C LEU A 100 -8.83 -4.09 -5.61
N THR A 101 -9.69 -4.72 -6.41
CA THR A 101 -9.60 -6.15 -6.69
C THR A 101 -10.21 -6.47 -8.05
N ALA A 102 -9.72 -7.54 -8.68
CA ALA A 102 -10.35 -8.05 -9.89
C ALA A 102 -11.70 -8.70 -9.57
N GLU A 103 -12.71 -8.35 -10.37
CA GLU A 103 -14.06 -8.91 -10.33
C GLU A 103 -14.28 -9.96 -11.43
N GLY A 104 -15.32 -10.79 -11.25
CA GLY A 104 -15.76 -11.75 -12.28
C GLY A 104 -14.79 -12.91 -12.54
N LEU A 105 -13.97 -13.28 -11.56
CA LEU A 105 -13.07 -14.43 -11.64
C LEU A 105 -13.69 -15.63 -10.92
N ASP A 106 -13.96 -16.71 -11.66
CA ASP A 106 -14.49 -17.97 -11.16
C ASP A 106 -13.65 -18.62 -10.05
N CYS A 107 -12.34 -18.40 -10.07
CA CYS A 107 -11.44 -18.93 -9.06
C CYS A 107 -11.41 -18.12 -7.77
N ARG A 108 -11.96 -16.89 -7.74
CA ARG A 108 -11.79 -15.96 -6.62
C ARG A 108 -13.00 -16.00 -5.67
N PRO A 109 -12.79 -15.98 -4.34
CA PRO A 109 -11.51 -16.06 -3.63
C PRO A 109 -10.99 -17.51 -3.57
N CYS A 110 -9.71 -17.73 -3.90
CA CYS A 110 -9.11 -19.07 -3.89
C CYS A 110 -8.31 -19.40 -2.63
N PHE A 111 -7.87 -18.36 -1.89
CA PHE A 111 -6.98 -18.46 -0.72
C PHE A 111 -5.72 -19.33 -0.96
N ALA A 112 -5.30 -19.47 -2.21
CA ALA A 112 -4.18 -20.31 -2.57
C ALA A 112 -2.86 -19.54 -2.44
N ASN A 113 -1.88 -20.14 -1.76
CA ASN A 113 -0.52 -19.58 -1.67
C ASN A 113 0.22 -19.59 -3.02
N ALA A 114 -0.21 -20.45 -3.94
CA ALA A 114 0.27 -20.50 -5.32
C ALA A 114 -0.94 -20.55 -6.28
N CYS A 115 -0.89 -19.76 -7.34
CA CYS A 115 -1.99 -19.66 -8.29
C CYS A 115 -2.13 -20.96 -9.09
N ARG A 116 -3.29 -21.63 -8.98
CA ARG A 116 -3.59 -22.86 -9.73
C ARG A 116 -3.77 -22.64 -11.23
N ARG A 117 -4.06 -21.41 -11.65
CA ARG A 117 -4.22 -21.02 -13.07
C ARG A 117 -2.91 -20.55 -13.71
N SER A 118 -1.89 -20.25 -12.90
CA SER A 118 -0.59 -19.71 -13.35
C SER A 118 -0.66 -18.42 -14.18
N ASP A 119 -1.78 -17.68 -14.12
CA ASP A 119 -2.00 -16.44 -14.88
C ASP A 119 -2.09 -15.20 -13.99
N LEU A 120 -2.16 -15.36 -12.65
CA LEU A 120 -2.34 -14.30 -11.66
C LEU A 120 -3.41 -13.26 -12.04
N ALA A 121 -4.47 -13.68 -12.75
CA ALA A 121 -5.48 -12.76 -13.28
C ALA A 121 -6.15 -11.89 -12.21
N CYS A 122 -6.15 -12.33 -10.95
CA CYS A 122 -6.68 -11.57 -9.82
C CYS A 122 -5.85 -10.33 -9.45
N LEU A 123 -4.56 -10.33 -9.75
CA LEU A 123 -3.66 -9.18 -9.57
C LEU A 123 -3.47 -8.43 -10.88
N ASP A 124 -3.25 -9.14 -11.99
CA ASP A 124 -2.94 -8.54 -13.29
C ASP A 124 -4.08 -7.70 -13.88
N ARG A 125 -5.34 -7.99 -13.52
CA ARG A 125 -6.49 -7.17 -13.93
C ARG A 125 -6.67 -5.89 -13.13
N VAL A 126 -5.94 -5.72 -12.02
CA VAL A 126 -5.89 -4.45 -11.29
C VAL A 126 -4.78 -3.60 -11.90
N SER A 127 -5.17 -2.65 -12.75
CA SER A 127 -4.21 -1.84 -13.51
C SER A 127 -3.48 -0.83 -12.60
N ALA A 128 -2.24 -0.49 -12.97
CA ALA A 128 -1.47 0.51 -12.25
C ALA A 128 -2.15 1.89 -12.28
N GLU A 129 -2.83 2.21 -13.38
CA GLU A 129 -3.61 3.44 -13.56
C GLU A 129 -4.75 3.50 -12.55
N ALA A 130 -5.51 2.40 -12.37
CA ALA A 130 -6.58 2.35 -11.38
C ALA A 130 -6.05 2.59 -9.95
N VAL A 131 -4.87 2.05 -9.62
CA VAL A 131 -4.20 2.29 -8.32
C VAL A 131 -3.80 3.76 -8.18
N VAL A 132 -3.23 4.36 -9.23
CA VAL A 132 -2.79 5.77 -9.21
C VAL A 132 -3.97 6.72 -9.07
N GLU A 133 -5.02 6.57 -9.87
CA GLU A 133 -6.19 7.47 -9.79
C GLU A 133 -6.89 7.34 -8.43
N THR A 134 -7.06 6.12 -7.94
CA THR A 134 -7.62 5.87 -6.60
C THR A 134 -6.77 6.51 -5.51
N ALA A 135 -5.44 6.40 -5.60
CA ALA A 135 -4.52 7.03 -4.65
C ALA A 135 -4.60 8.56 -4.70
N MET A 136 -4.69 9.15 -5.89
CA MET A 136 -4.81 10.59 -6.10
C MET A 136 -6.13 11.14 -5.52
N GLU A 137 -7.24 10.43 -5.72
CA GLU A 137 -8.54 10.76 -5.11
C GLU A 137 -8.43 10.77 -3.59
N MET A 138 -7.88 9.70 -2.98
CA MET A 138 -7.73 9.60 -1.53
C MET A 138 -6.79 10.66 -0.94
N LEU A 139 -5.70 11.00 -1.64
CA LEU A 139 -4.77 12.06 -1.23
C LEU A 139 -5.40 13.46 -1.34
N GLY A 140 -6.34 13.66 -2.27
CA GLY A 140 -7.10 14.90 -2.43
C GLY A 140 -8.20 15.09 -1.37
N GLU A 141 -8.82 14.00 -0.91
CA GLU A 141 -9.84 13.99 0.15
C GLU A 141 -9.26 14.31 1.54
N GLY A 142 -7.95 14.10 1.72
CA GLY A 142 -7.34 13.93 3.03
C GLY A 142 -6.12 14.79 3.34
N PHE A 143 -5.87 15.91 2.64
CA PHE A 143 -4.75 16.80 2.95
C PHE A 143 -4.93 17.50 4.31
N ARG A 144 -4.77 16.75 5.41
CA ARG A 144 -4.72 17.25 6.78
C ARG A 144 -3.30 17.72 7.04
N PHE A 145 -3.07 19.01 6.83
CA PHE A 145 -1.93 19.69 7.43
C PHE A 145 -2.16 19.73 8.95
N GLN A 146 -1.76 18.69 9.69
CA GLN A 146 -1.67 18.80 11.14
C GLN A 146 -0.41 19.60 11.45
N VAL A 147 -0.57 20.92 11.63
CA VAL A 147 0.39 21.68 12.43
C VAL A 147 0.31 21.08 13.83
N SER A 148 1.29 20.26 14.20
CA SER A 148 1.54 19.89 15.58
C SER A 148 1.98 21.16 16.32
N GLY A 149 1.00 21.97 16.69
CA GLY A 149 1.17 23.04 17.65
C GLY A 149 1.52 22.40 18.98
N VAL A 150 2.80 22.46 19.34
CA VAL A 150 3.28 22.23 20.71
C VAL A 150 2.60 23.27 21.59
N ARG A 151 1.50 22.90 22.24
CA ARG A 151 1.04 23.64 23.43
C ARG A 151 1.99 23.24 24.56
N LYS A 152 2.87 24.17 24.91
CA LYS A 152 3.53 24.16 26.22
C LYS A 152 2.47 24.57 27.25
N GLU A 153 2.16 23.68 28.17
CA GLU A 153 1.77 24.04 29.54
C GLU A 153 2.80 23.41 30.48
#